data_AF-A0A8H8LZU0-F1
#
_entry.id   AF-A0A8H8LZU0-F1
#
_cell.length_a   1.000
_cell.length_b   1.000
_cell.length_c   1.000
_cell.angle_alpha   90.00
_cell.angle_beta   90.00
_cell.angle_gamma   90.00
#
_symmetry.space_group_name_H-M   'P 1'
#
loop_
_entity.id
_entity.type
_entity.pdbx_description
1 polymer ?
#
loop_
_entity_poly.entity_id
_entity_poly.type
_entity_poly.pdbx_seq_one_letter_code
_entity_poly.pdbx_strand_id
1 'polypeptide(L)'
;MSQIEKHDLEADPVARFQHKFYIPIAVLFGLVAPSLVANLWDDAIGGFLYAGVITRIFVWHCTFMINSLAHWKGLQPYTNEVTARGNLILAFLTSGEGNHNYHAFPHDFRNGPCTQDWDPAKWIIWALYRYTPFVTHVRRACQEDVNRARKWMAYIHAQGKDHLPYGWEELDDDLLDAIGELPDTTAQSFEEWDEAQLENYIQTKHRLVVLIDSWVVDVTDYIKEHPGGSVVLRNHLYSPKPHPANSTNQNFLADATWAFNGGMNQHTRTARARMRSLRIARLIVDQNNC
;
A
#
# COMPACT_ATOMS: atom_id res chain seq x y z
N MET A 1 2.62 21.39 0.16
CA MET A 1 1.70 20.28 -0.19
C MET A 1 1.96 19.78 -1.61
N SER A 2 3.19 19.35 -1.93
CA SER A 2 3.60 18.92 -3.29
C SER A 2 4.16 17.49 -3.34
N GLN A 3 3.97 16.70 -2.28
CA GLN A 3 4.58 15.37 -2.15
C GLN A 3 3.63 14.22 -2.54
N ILE A 4 2.35 14.48 -2.78
CA ILE A 4 1.36 13.47 -3.17
C ILE A 4 0.86 13.81 -4.57
N GLU A 5 1.04 12.88 -5.50
CA GLU A 5 0.50 12.97 -6.85
C GLU A 5 -1.02 12.80 -6.80
N LYS A 6 -1.76 13.75 -7.37
CA LYS A 6 -3.23 13.76 -7.43
C LYS A 6 -3.76 14.08 -8.83
N HIS A 7 -2.88 13.99 -9.83
CA HIS A 7 -3.20 14.34 -11.22
C HIS A 7 -4.31 13.43 -11.77
N ASP A 8 -4.36 12.17 -11.35
CA ASP A 8 -5.44 11.23 -11.65
C ASP A 8 -6.81 11.74 -11.21
N LEU A 9 -6.93 12.21 -9.96
CA LEU A 9 -8.16 12.79 -9.42
C LEU A 9 -8.53 14.12 -10.10
N GLU A 10 -7.54 14.94 -10.44
CA GLU A 10 -7.76 16.22 -11.15
C GLU A 10 -8.10 16.02 -12.63
N ALA A 11 -7.68 14.92 -13.23
CA ALA A 11 -8.02 14.54 -14.59
C ALA A 11 -9.42 13.93 -14.70
N ASP A 12 -9.90 13.26 -13.65
CA ASP A 12 -11.22 12.62 -13.64
C ASP A 12 -12.38 13.66 -13.66
N PRO A 13 -13.18 13.72 -14.75
CA PRO A 13 -14.29 14.67 -14.84
C PRO A 13 -15.37 14.42 -13.79
N VAL A 14 -15.59 13.18 -13.35
CA VAL A 14 -16.59 12.81 -12.34
C VAL A 14 -16.16 13.33 -10.97
N ALA A 15 -14.91 13.07 -10.58
CA ALA A 15 -14.35 13.59 -9.33
C ALA A 15 -14.38 15.13 -9.29
N ARG A 16 -13.99 15.79 -10.39
CA ARG A 16 -14.06 17.26 -10.47
C ARG A 16 -15.48 17.81 -10.39
N PHE A 17 -16.44 17.15 -11.05
CA PHE A 17 -17.85 17.55 -10.99
C PHE A 17 -18.38 17.42 -9.55
N GLN A 18 -18.13 16.28 -8.91
CA GLN A 18 -18.51 16.05 -7.52
C GLN A 18 -17.85 17.06 -6.58
N HIS A 19 -16.57 17.39 -6.78
CA HIS A 19 -15.86 18.36 -5.97
C HIS A 19 -16.43 19.78 -6.12
N LYS A 20 -16.72 20.20 -7.36
CA LYS A 20 -17.29 21.52 -7.66
C LYS A 20 -18.70 21.70 -7.08
N PHE A 21 -19.51 20.65 -7.11
CA PHE A 21 -20.92 20.69 -6.66
C PHE A 21 -21.16 19.91 -5.36
N TYR A 22 -20.11 19.73 -4.54
CA TYR A 22 -20.15 18.89 -3.35
C TYR A 22 -21.30 19.28 -2.41
N ILE A 23 -21.42 20.56 -2.07
CA ILE A 23 -22.44 21.05 -1.12
C ILE A 23 -23.86 20.79 -1.67
N PRO A 24 -24.22 21.23 -2.90
CA PRO A 24 -25.53 20.90 -3.48
C PRO A 24 -25.84 19.40 -3.51
N ILE A 25 -24.88 18.57 -3.96
CA ILE A 25 -25.06 17.12 -4.05
C ILE A 25 -25.28 16.53 -2.66
N ALA A 26 -24.45 16.91 -1.68
CA ALA A 26 -24.52 16.41 -0.31
C ALA A 26 -25.85 16.80 0.36
N VAL A 27 -26.33 18.03 0.20
CA VAL A 27 -27.63 18.46 0.75
C VAL A 27 -28.79 17.76 0.04
N LEU A 28 -28.74 17.68 -1.29
CA LEU A 28 -29.80 17.05 -2.09
C LEU A 28 -29.95 15.57 -1.72
N PHE A 29 -28.90 14.76 -1.83
CA PHE A 29 -28.98 13.32 -1.56
C PHE A 29 -28.91 12.98 -0.08
N GLY A 30 -28.34 13.86 0.74
CA GLY A 30 -28.19 13.69 2.18
C GLY A 30 -29.44 14.03 2.98
N LEU A 31 -30.24 15.00 2.55
CA LEU A 31 -31.35 15.54 3.35
C LEU A 31 -32.65 15.68 2.56
N VAL A 32 -32.58 16.26 1.37
CA VAL A 32 -33.80 16.58 0.58
C VAL A 32 -34.41 15.31 -0.02
N ALA A 33 -33.63 14.50 -0.73
CA ALA A 33 -34.10 13.30 -1.43
C ALA A 33 -34.75 12.27 -0.48
N PRO A 34 -34.19 11.96 0.71
CA PRO A 34 -34.87 11.10 1.68
C PRO A 34 -36.26 11.62 2.07
N SER A 35 -36.39 12.94 2.25
CA SER A 35 -37.66 13.60 2.57
C SER A 35 -38.66 13.47 1.43
N LEU A 36 -38.22 13.69 0.18
CA LEU A 36 -39.07 13.55 -1.01
C LEU A 36 -39.54 12.11 -1.23
N VAL A 37 -38.66 11.13 -0.99
CA VAL A 37 -39.00 9.70 -1.08
C VAL A 37 -40.02 9.34 -0.01
N ALA A 38 -39.83 9.79 1.23
CA ALA A 38 -40.78 9.51 2.30
C ALA A 38 -42.13 10.23 2.15
N ASN A 39 -42.15 11.34 1.40
CA ASN A 39 -43.38 11.99 1.02
C ASN A 39 -44.28 11.15 0.10
N LEU A 40 -43.77 10.06 -0.51
CA LEU A 40 -44.60 9.11 -1.26
C LEU A 40 -45.60 8.36 -0.38
N TRP A 41 -45.41 8.37 0.94
CA TRP A 41 -46.33 7.85 1.94
C TRP A 41 -46.64 8.92 3.03
N ASP A 42 -46.65 10.20 2.61
CA ASP A 42 -47.03 11.36 3.41
C ASP A 42 -46.18 11.61 4.68
N ASP A 43 -44.94 11.11 4.73
CA ASP A 43 -44.04 11.28 5.88
C ASP A 43 -42.72 11.99 5.52
N ALA A 44 -42.82 13.17 4.89
CA ALA A 44 -41.64 13.95 4.50
C ALA A 44 -40.74 14.31 5.70
N ILE A 45 -41.33 14.61 6.86
CA ILE A 45 -40.59 14.99 8.07
C ILE A 45 -39.86 13.77 8.64
N GLY A 46 -40.50 12.59 8.68
CA GLY A 46 -39.84 11.35 9.09
C GLY A 46 -38.68 10.98 8.15
N GLY A 47 -38.87 11.16 6.85
CA GLY A 47 -37.79 11.00 5.86
C GLY A 47 -36.60 11.93 6.12
N PHE A 48 -36.86 13.21 6.38
CA PHE A 48 -35.82 14.18 6.73
C PHE A 48 -35.06 13.79 8.00
N LEU A 49 -35.78 13.47 9.08
CA LEU A 49 -35.19 13.23 10.38
C LEU A 49 -34.47 11.88 10.45
N TYR A 50 -35.15 10.79 10.10
CA TYR A 50 -34.61 9.44 10.27
C TYR A 50 -33.64 9.07 9.15
N ALA A 51 -34.10 9.12 7.89
CA ALA A 51 -33.29 8.73 6.74
C ALA A 51 -32.30 9.82 6.31
N GLY A 52 -32.59 11.09 6.59
CA GLY A 52 -31.67 12.22 6.40
C GLY A 52 -30.68 12.34 7.56
N VAL A 53 -31.11 12.96 8.66
CA VAL A 53 -30.21 13.37 9.75
C VAL A 53 -29.64 12.20 10.55
N ILE A 54 -30.51 11.35 11.12
CA ILE A 54 -30.09 10.28 12.05
C ILE A 54 -29.18 9.27 11.35
N THR A 55 -29.56 8.79 10.16
CA THR A 55 -28.69 7.88 9.39
C THR A 55 -27.31 8.46 9.14
N ARG A 56 -27.18 9.76 8.83
CA ARG A 56 -25.87 10.39 8.61
C ARG A 56 -25.03 10.41 9.89
N ILE A 57 -25.65 10.73 11.03
CA ILE A 57 -24.98 10.67 12.33
C ILE A 57 -24.42 9.26 12.56
N PHE A 58 -25.22 8.22 12.34
CA PHE A 58 -24.76 6.83 12.49
C PHE A 58 -23.63 6.46 11.52
N VAL A 59 -23.76 6.83 10.24
CA VAL A 59 -22.70 6.58 9.24
C VAL A 59 -21.40 7.25 9.66
N TRP A 60 -21.43 8.52 10.08
CA TRP A 60 -20.23 9.22 10.55
C TRP A 60 -19.58 8.53 11.75
N HIS A 61 -20.37 8.11 12.74
CA HIS A 61 -19.82 7.38 13.89
C HIS A 61 -19.19 6.05 13.46
N CYS A 62 -19.85 5.28 12.59
CA CYS A 62 -19.30 4.02 12.08
C CYS A 62 -18.00 4.24 11.30
N THR A 63 -17.95 5.26 10.43
CA THR A 63 -16.73 5.59 9.67
C THR A 63 -15.60 6.04 10.58
N PHE A 64 -15.86 6.91 11.57
CA PHE A 64 -14.81 7.39 12.48
C PHE A 64 -14.35 6.34 13.49
N MET A 65 -15.15 5.30 13.76
CA MET A 65 -14.72 4.14 14.55
C MET A 65 -13.56 3.38 13.90
N ILE A 66 -13.41 3.44 12.58
CA ILE A 66 -12.25 2.84 11.90
C ILE A 66 -10.94 3.50 12.35
N ASN A 67 -10.90 4.83 12.44
CA ASN A 67 -9.72 5.56 12.88
C ASN A 67 -9.44 5.46 14.39
N SER A 68 -10.30 4.78 15.16
CA SER A 68 -10.19 4.67 16.62
C SER A 68 -10.27 3.22 17.10
N LEU A 69 -11.47 2.63 17.08
CA LEU A 69 -11.69 1.27 17.59
C LEU A 69 -10.89 0.21 16.82
N ALA A 70 -10.73 0.37 15.49
CA ALA A 70 -9.92 -0.55 14.70
C ALA A 70 -8.41 -0.44 15.00
N HIS A 71 -7.95 0.61 15.69
CA HIS A 71 -6.57 0.73 16.16
C HIS A 71 -6.40 0.33 17.63
N TRP A 72 -7.50 0.13 18.36
CA TRP A 72 -7.46 -0.21 19.79
C TRP A 72 -7.58 -1.72 20.04
N LYS A 73 -8.58 -2.38 19.46
CA LYS A 73 -8.88 -3.79 19.78
C LYS A 73 -9.33 -4.59 18.55
N GLY A 74 -8.60 -5.66 18.26
CA GLY A 74 -8.88 -6.58 17.15
C GLY A 74 -7.72 -7.52 16.83
N LEU A 75 -7.86 -8.25 15.73
CA LEU A 75 -6.89 -9.23 15.22
C LEU A 75 -5.84 -8.55 14.32
N GLN A 76 -4.61 -9.04 14.31
CA GLN A 76 -3.54 -8.55 13.42
C GLN A 76 -2.91 -9.69 12.60
N PRO A 77 -3.67 -10.36 11.71
CA PRO A 77 -3.18 -11.53 11.00
C PRO A 77 -2.15 -11.24 9.88
N TYR A 78 -1.89 -9.98 9.52
CA TYR A 78 -1.02 -9.61 8.40
C TYR A 78 0.19 -8.77 8.80
N THR A 79 0.04 -7.85 9.76
CA THR A 79 1.16 -7.01 10.20
C THR A 79 0.94 -6.48 11.62
N ASN A 80 2.02 -6.37 12.38
CA ASN A 80 2.11 -5.63 13.66
C ASN A 80 2.88 -4.31 13.52
N GLU A 81 3.28 -3.93 12.29
CA GLU A 81 4.04 -2.70 12.04
C GLU A 81 3.18 -1.44 12.12
N VAL A 82 1.86 -1.62 11.95
CA VAL A 82 0.86 -0.57 12.16
C VAL A 82 -0.10 -1.01 13.26
N THR A 83 -0.73 -0.05 13.92
CA THR A 83 -1.72 -0.32 14.97
C THR A 83 -3.06 -0.81 14.44
N ALA A 84 -3.27 -0.85 13.12
CA ALA A 84 -4.52 -1.29 12.50
C ALA A 84 -4.83 -2.76 12.83
N ARG A 85 -6.07 -3.03 13.24
CA ARG A 85 -6.57 -4.35 13.66
C ARG A 85 -7.91 -4.67 13.00
N GLY A 86 -8.10 -5.91 12.61
CA GLY A 86 -9.37 -6.42 12.11
C GLY A 86 -10.39 -6.65 13.23
N ASN A 87 -11.63 -6.23 13.03
CA ASN A 87 -12.73 -6.42 13.96
C ASN A 87 -14.02 -6.72 13.17
N LEU A 88 -14.62 -7.89 13.41
CA LEU A 88 -15.81 -8.34 12.67
C LEU A 88 -17.02 -7.42 12.86
N ILE A 89 -17.22 -6.89 14.07
CA ILE A 89 -18.34 -5.97 14.34
C ILE A 89 -18.15 -4.69 13.54
N LEU A 90 -16.92 -4.15 13.52
CA LEU A 90 -16.62 -2.99 12.68
C LEU A 90 -16.78 -3.32 11.20
N ALA A 91 -16.30 -4.48 10.74
CA ALA A 91 -16.45 -4.89 9.35
C ALA A 91 -17.93 -4.92 8.95
N PHE A 92 -18.81 -5.42 9.83
CA PHE A 92 -20.25 -5.38 9.61
C PHE A 92 -20.79 -3.95 9.49
N LEU A 93 -20.50 -3.09 10.48
CA LEU A 93 -20.98 -1.70 10.51
C LEU A 93 -20.45 -0.82 9.38
N THR A 94 -19.29 -1.16 8.83
CA THR A 94 -18.57 -0.37 7.82
C THR A 94 -18.51 -1.04 6.46
N SER A 95 -19.29 -2.11 6.26
CA SER A 95 -19.33 -2.86 5.00
C SER A 95 -17.96 -3.35 4.50
N GLY A 96 -17.10 -3.78 5.43
CA GLY A 96 -15.83 -4.46 5.16
C GLY A 96 -14.59 -3.71 5.61
N GLU A 97 -14.64 -2.39 5.78
CA GLU A 97 -13.47 -1.56 6.18
C GLU A 97 -12.90 -1.99 7.54
N GLY A 98 -13.74 -2.54 8.42
CA GLY A 98 -13.28 -3.07 9.72
C GLY A 98 -12.35 -4.29 9.64
N ASN A 99 -12.08 -4.87 8.47
CA ASN A 99 -10.98 -5.82 8.26
C ASN A 99 -9.60 -5.10 8.18
N HIS A 100 -9.45 -4.07 9.01
CA HIS A 100 -8.48 -2.96 8.91
C HIS A 100 -7.01 -3.39 8.88
N ASN A 101 -6.65 -4.54 9.47
CA ASN A 101 -5.27 -5.00 9.43
C ASN A 101 -4.81 -5.37 8.00
N TYR A 102 -5.74 -5.65 7.08
CA TYR A 102 -5.42 -5.91 5.68
C TYR A 102 -4.97 -4.65 4.92
N HIS A 103 -5.02 -3.45 5.53
CA HIS A 103 -4.34 -2.26 5.02
C HIS A 103 -2.82 -2.44 4.82
N ALA A 104 -2.23 -3.54 5.29
CA ALA A 104 -0.92 -4.00 4.86
C ALA A 104 -0.78 -4.12 3.33
N PHE A 105 -1.90 -4.32 2.62
CA PHE A 105 -1.98 -4.48 1.17
C PHE A 105 -2.90 -3.43 0.52
N PRO A 106 -2.54 -2.13 0.56
CA PRO A 106 -3.45 -1.03 0.21
C PRO A 106 -3.85 -0.96 -1.27
N HIS A 107 -3.20 -1.74 -2.14
CA HIS A 107 -3.48 -1.80 -3.57
C HIS A 107 -4.45 -2.94 -3.95
N ASP A 108 -4.79 -3.83 -3.01
CA ASP A 108 -5.84 -4.84 -3.23
C ASP A 108 -7.21 -4.17 -3.18
N PHE A 109 -8.10 -4.50 -4.12
CA PHE A 109 -9.45 -3.94 -4.13
C PHE A 109 -10.32 -4.41 -2.95
N ARG A 110 -9.88 -5.43 -2.22
CA ARG A 110 -10.59 -6.06 -1.09
C ARG A 110 -10.07 -5.51 0.23
N ASN A 111 -10.96 -5.45 1.22
CA ASN A 111 -10.56 -5.20 2.61
C ASN A 111 -10.20 -6.49 3.37
N GLY A 112 -10.39 -7.66 2.75
CA GLY A 112 -9.97 -8.95 3.30
C GLY A 112 -9.85 -10.02 2.20
N PRO A 113 -8.79 -10.83 2.20
CA PRO A 113 -8.50 -11.76 1.12
C PRO A 113 -9.40 -13.00 1.13
N CYS A 114 -9.98 -13.36 2.29
CA CYS A 114 -10.83 -14.54 2.39
C CYS A 114 -12.19 -14.24 1.78
N THR A 115 -12.79 -15.26 1.14
CA THR A 115 -14.14 -15.14 0.59
C THR A 115 -15.19 -14.93 1.67
N GLN A 116 -14.94 -15.46 2.86
CA GLN A 116 -15.80 -15.37 4.05
C GLN A 116 -15.63 -14.05 4.82
N ASP A 117 -14.60 -13.25 4.53
CA ASP A 117 -14.46 -11.94 5.14
C ASP A 117 -15.65 -11.08 4.72
N TRP A 118 -16.43 -10.62 5.70
CA TRP A 118 -17.58 -9.75 5.46
C TRP A 118 -17.08 -8.46 4.80
N ASP A 119 -17.39 -8.32 3.53
CA ASP A 119 -16.99 -7.20 2.68
C ASP A 119 -17.95 -7.13 1.49
N PRO A 120 -19.13 -6.51 1.67
CA PRO A 120 -20.09 -6.32 0.58
C PRO A 120 -19.52 -5.53 -0.59
N ALA A 121 -18.61 -4.58 -0.35
CA ALA A 121 -17.96 -3.80 -1.41
C ALA A 121 -17.15 -4.70 -2.34
N LYS A 122 -16.34 -5.61 -1.79
CA LYS A 122 -15.64 -6.67 -2.56
C LYS A 122 -16.60 -7.47 -3.43
N TRP A 123 -17.74 -7.91 -2.89
CA TRP A 123 -18.68 -8.74 -3.65
C TRP A 123 -19.34 -7.97 -4.79
N ILE A 124 -19.72 -6.71 -4.55
CA ILE A 124 -20.30 -5.83 -5.57
C ILE A 124 -19.28 -5.56 -6.68
N ILE A 125 -18.05 -5.15 -6.34
CA ILE A 125 -16.99 -4.89 -7.32
C ILE A 125 -16.67 -6.15 -8.12
N TRP A 126 -16.57 -7.30 -7.46
CA TRP A 126 -16.30 -8.57 -8.12
C TRP A 126 -17.44 -8.98 -9.07
N ALA A 127 -18.70 -8.78 -8.67
CA ALA A 127 -19.85 -9.06 -9.53
C ALA A 127 -19.87 -8.12 -10.75
N LEU A 128 -19.60 -6.83 -10.56
CA LEU A 128 -19.49 -5.87 -11.67
C LEU A 128 -18.36 -6.26 -12.62
N TYR A 129 -17.19 -6.65 -12.10
CA TYR A 129 -16.06 -7.13 -12.89
C TYR A 129 -16.38 -8.40 -13.68
N ARG A 130 -17.14 -9.32 -13.09
CA ARG A 130 -17.42 -10.62 -13.70
C ARG A 130 -18.53 -10.57 -14.75
N TYR A 131 -19.55 -9.73 -14.53
CA TYR A 131 -20.81 -9.79 -15.28
C TYR A 131 -21.13 -8.53 -16.08
N THR A 132 -20.33 -7.45 -15.96
CA THR A 132 -20.58 -6.18 -16.67
C THR A 132 -19.29 -5.61 -17.27
N PRO A 133 -19.38 -4.73 -18.28
CA PRO A 133 -18.21 -3.99 -18.78
C PRO A 133 -17.83 -2.78 -17.90
N PHE A 134 -18.53 -2.54 -16.78
CA PHE A 134 -18.32 -1.33 -15.95
C PHE A 134 -17.02 -1.38 -15.15
N VAL A 135 -16.56 -2.57 -14.77
CA VAL A 135 -15.27 -2.76 -14.12
C VAL A 135 -14.43 -3.64 -15.03
N THR A 136 -13.41 -3.06 -15.64
CA THR A 136 -12.56 -3.74 -16.62
C THR A 136 -11.39 -4.47 -15.97
N HIS A 137 -10.92 -3.99 -14.82
CA HIS A 137 -9.76 -4.52 -14.12
C HIS A 137 -9.95 -4.41 -12.59
N VAL A 138 -9.43 -5.40 -11.87
CA VAL A 138 -9.33 -5.39 -10.41
C VAL A 138 -7.90 -5.75 -10.00
N ARG A 139 -7.34 -5.03 -9.04
CA ARG A 139 -5.98 -5.31 -8.51
C ARG A 139 -6.08 -6.17 -7.26
N ARG A 140 -5.22 -7.17 -7.16
CA ARG A 140 -5.13 -8.06 -5.98
C ARG A 140 -3.69 -8.13 -5.52
N ALA A 141 -3.50 -8.21 -4.22
CA ALA A 141 -2.21 -8.53 -3.63
C ALA A 141 -1.76 -9.92 -4.06
N CYS A 142 -0.45 -10.09 -4.23
CA CYS A 142 0.13 -11.39 -4.50
C CYS A 142 -0.21 -12.36 -3.36
N GLN A 143 -0.71 -13.55 -3.71
CA GLN A 143 -1.13 -14.53 -2.72
C GLN A 143 0.04 -15.02 -1.86
N GLU A 144 1.24 -15.08 -2.45
CA GLU A 144 2.47 -15.45 -1.75
C GLU A 144 2.83 -14.44 -0.66
N ASP A 145 2.73 -13.13 -0.95
CA ASP A 145 3.00 -12.07 0.02
C ASP A 145 1.98 -12.09 1.16
N VAL A 146 0.69 -12.32 0.85
CA VAL A 146 -0.38 -12.46 1.85
C VAL A 146 -0.12 -13.69 2.74
N ASN A 147 0.28 -14.82 2.16
CA ASN A 147 0.57 -16.03 2.91
C ASN A 147 1.82 -15.87 3.79
N ARG A 148 2.87 -15.23 3.29
CA ARG A 148 4.09 -14.92 4.04
C ARG A 148 3.79 -14.05 5.25
N ALA A 149 3.01 -12.98 5.06
CA ALA A 149 2.56 -12.10 6.13
C ALA A 149 1.79 -12.87 7.22
N ARG A 150 0.89 -13.78 6.83
CA ARG A 150 0.14 -14.63 7.77
C ARG A 150 1.02 -15.61 8.54
N LYS A 151 1.98 -16.28 7.87
CA LYS A 151 2.93 -17.20 8.52
C LYS A 151 3.77 -16.46 9.55
N TRP A 152 4.28 -15.28 9.19
CA TRP A 152 5.05 -14.43 10.09
C TRP A 152 4.23 -14.01 11.33
N MET A 153 3.03 -13.48 11.13
CA MET A 153 2.18 -13.07 12.26
C MET A 153 1.80 -14.26 13.13
N ALA A 154 1.54 -15.43 12.55
CA ALA A 154 1.29 -16.65 13.33
C ALA A 154 2.49 -17.05 14.21
N TYR A 155 3.72 -16.90 13.70
CA TYR A 155 4.95 -17.11 14.49
C TYR A 155 5.06 -16.10 15.65
N ILE A 156 4.84 -14.81 15.38
CA ILE A 156 4.86 -13.75 16.41
C ILE A 156 3.82 -14.02 17.51
N HIS A 157 2.60 -14.39 17.11
CA HIS A 157 1.52 -14.78 18.01
C HIS A 157 1.89 -16.01 18.87
N ALA A 158 2.51 -17.02 18.27
CA ALA A 158 2.97 -18.22 18.99
C ALA A 158 4.06 -17.89 20.03
N GLN A 159 4.89 -16.88 19.78
CA GLN A 159 5.92 -16.39 20.70
C GLN A 159 5.36 -15.48 21.81
N GLY A 160 4.06 -15.16 21.80
CA GLY A 160 3.43 -14.23 22.75
C GLY A 160 3.91 -12.78 22.62
N LYS A 161 4.50 -12.43 21.47
CA LYS A 161 5.13 -11.12 21.21
C LYS A 161 4.14 -10.05 20.72
N ASP A 162 2.84 -10.30 20.82
CA ASP A 162 1.74 -9.45 20.32
C ASP A 162 1.71 -8.02 20.84
N HIS A 163 2.36 -7.81 21.98
CA HIS A 163 2.40 -6.56 22.72
C HIS A 163 3.74 -5.82 22.58
N LEU A 164 4.71 -6.39 21.87
CA LEU A 164 5.99 -5.72 21.65
C LEU A 164 5.76 -4.46 20.79
N PRO A 165 6.24 -3.29 21.23
CA PRO A 165 6.11 -2.06 20.46
C PRO A 165 6.82 -2.16 19.10
N TYR A 166 6.41 -1.30 18.18
CA TYR A 166 7.09 -1.11 16.89
C TYR A 166 8.60 -0.92 17.09
N GLY A 167 9.42 -1.69 16.36
CA GLY A 167 10.88 -1.55 16.35
C GLY A 167 11.65 -2.33 17.44
N TRP A 168 11.01 -3.20 18.21
CA TRP A 168 11.66 -4.04 19.24
C TRP A 168 12.42 -5.26 18.70
N GLU A 169 12.35 -5.47 17.40
CA GLU A 169 13.06 -6.55 16.76
C GLU A 169 14.37 -5.96 16.23
N GLU A 170 15.50 -6.33 16.84
CA GLU A 170 16.74 -6.49 16.07
C GLU A 170 16.41 -7.56 15.00
N LEU A 171 15.84 -7.10 13.88
CA LEU A 171 15.27 -7.94 12.85
C LEU A 171 16.42 -8.58 12.09
N ASP A 172 16.68 -9.83 12.41
CA ASP A 172 17.35 -10.72 11.48
C ASP A 172 16.39 -10.96 10.31
N ASP A 173 16.56 -10.14 9.28
CA ASP A 173 15.85 -10.22 8.02
C ASP A 173 15.92 -11.62 7.38
N ASP A 174 16.95 -12.40 7.73
CA ASP A 174 17.14 -13.79 7.29
C ASP A 174 16.17 -14.76 8.00
N LEU A 175 15.78 -14.48 9.26
CA LEU A 175 14.80 -15.28 10.00
C LEU A 175 13.40 -15.14 9.39
N LEU A 176 13.03 -13.96 8.89
CA LEU A 176 11.77 -13.74 8.18
C LEU A 176 11.71 -14.56 6.89
N ASP A 177 12.80 -14.56 6.12
CA ASP A 177 12.90 -15.32 4.87
C ASP A 177 12.86 -16.84 5.15
N ALA A 178 13.49 -17.28 6.25
CA ALA A 178 13.42 -18.66 6.73
C ALA A 178 12.00 -19.09 7.19
N ILE A 179 11.27 -18.22 7.90
CA ILE A 179 9.89 -18.49 8.37
C ILE A 179 8.87 -18.33 7.22
N GLY A 180 9.19 -17.49 6.24
CA GLY A 180 8.32 -17.10 5.14
C GLY A 180 8.22 -18.10 3.99
N GLU A 181 9.15 -19.05 3.90
CA GLU A 181 9.34 -19.94 2.73
C GLU A 181 9.23 -19.16 1.41
N LEU A 182 10.22 -18.31 1.15
CA LEU A 182 10.73 -18.20 -0.21
C LEU A 182 11.61 -19.45 -0.45
N PRO A 183 11.39 -20.23 -1.53
CA PRO A 183 12.44 -21.13 -1.97
C PRO A 183 13.66 -20.26 -2.33
N ASP A 184 14.84 -20.59 -1.78
CA ASP A 184 16.15 -20.11 -2.24
C ASP A 184 16.53 -18.62 -2.06
N THR A 185 16.46 -18.05 -0.84
CA THR A 185 17.36 -16.93 -0.49
C THR A 185 18.49 -17.30 0.47
N THR A 186 18.55 -18.54 0.94
CA THR A 186 19.81 -19.09 1.44
C THR A 186 20.73 -19.36 0.24
N ALA A 187 21.57 -18.37 -0.08
CA ALA A 187 22.68 -18.43 -1.03
C ALA A 187 22.32 -18.55 -2.53
N GLN A 188 21.42 -17.72 -3.06
CA GLN A 188 21.67 -17.26 -4.44
C GLN A 188 22.96 -16.45 -4.40
N SER A 189 24.02 -16.99 -5.00
CA SER A 189 25.24 -16.24 -5.27
C SER A 189 24.88 -15.14 -6.28
N PHE A 190 24.45 -13.98 -5.78
CA PHE A 190 24.27 -12.81 -6.62
C PHE A 190 25.63 -12.44 -7.19
N GLU A 191 25.64 -12.12 -8.48
CA GLU A 191 26.83 -11.58 -9.11
C GLU A 191 27.17 -10.24 -8.45
N GLU A 192 28.46 -10.00 -8.26
CA GLU A 192 28.95 -8.71 -7.84
C GLU A 192 29.26 -7.90 -9.11
N TRP A 193 28.67 -6.71 -9.21
CA TRP A 193 28.80 -5.84 -10.37
C TRP A 193 29.63 -4.61 -10.05
N ASP A 194 30.43 -4.17 -11.00
CA ASP A 194 31.01 -2.82 -11.03
C ASP A 194 30.05 -1.81 -11.68
N GLU A 195 30.41 -0.52 -11.62
CA GLU A 195 29.59 0.55 -12.23
C GLU A 195 29.45 0.37 -13.75
N ALA A 196 30.46 -0.14 -14.44
CA ALA A 196 30.44 -0.32 -15.89
C ALA A 196 29.47 -1.43 -16.32
N GLN A 197 29.40 -2.53 -15.57
CA GLN A 197 28.46 -3.62 -15.78
C GLN A 197 27.02 -3.17 -15.52
N LEU A 198 26.80 -2.39 -14.46
CA LEU A 198 25.51 -1.78 -14.17
C LEU A 198 25.04 -0.85 -15.32
N GLU A 199 25.91 0.06 -15.77
CA GLU A 199 25.59 0.97 -16.87
C GLU A 199 25.29 0.20 -18.16
N ASN A 200 26.09 -0.82 -18.48
CA ASN A 200 25.88 -1.68 -19.64
C ASN A 200 24.51 -2.39 -19.57
N TYR A 201 24.13 -2.91 -18.40
CA TYR A 201 22.83 -3.55 -18.20
C TYR A 201 21.67 -2.58 -18.46
N ILE A 202 21.73 -1.36 -17.91
CA ILE A 202 20.70 -0.33 -18.07
C ILE A 202 20.58 0.09 -19.54
N GLN A 203 21.71 0.33 -20.21
CA GLN A 203 21.73 0.82 -21.59
C GLN A 203 21.29 -0.25 -22.60
N THR A 204 21.79 -1.48 -22.47
CA THR A 204 21.52 -2.55 -23.44
C THR A 204 20.13 -3.14 -23.29
N LYS A 205 19.64 -3.30 -22.07
CA LYS A 205 18.33 -3.90 -21.80
C LYS A 205 17.22 -2.88 -21.58
N HIS A 206 17.53 -1.58 -21.62
CA HIS A 206 16.59 -0.48 -21.34
C HIS A 206 15.85 -0.67 -20.00
N ARG A 207 16.58 -1.06 -18.96
CA ARG A 207 16.03 -1.39 -17.64
C ARG A 207 16.04 -0.18 -16.71
N LEU A 208 15.07 -0.15 -15.81
CA LEU A 208 14.92 0.88 -14.78
C LEU A 208 15.44 0.30 -13.47
N VAL A 209 16.53 0.86 -12.95
CA VAL A 209 17.23 0.32 -11.79
C VAL A 209 17.29 1.35 -10.67
N VAL A 210 17.15 0.88 -9.44
CA VAL A 210 17.34 1.66 -8.22
C VAL A 210 18.42 0.99 -7.37
N LEU A 211 19.26 1.79 -6.71
CA LEU A 211 20.23 1.30 -5.73
C LEU A 211 19.65 1.42 -4.32
N ILE A 212 19.69 0.32 -3.56
CA ILE A 212 19.24 0.26 -2.16
C ILE A 212 20.19 -0.68 -1.38
N ASP A 213 20.84 -0.18 -0.34
CA ASP A 213 21.78 -0.91 0.52
C ASP A 213 22.88 -1.65 -0.28
N SER A 214 23.45 -0.96 -1.28
CA SER A 214 24.41 -1.52 -2.27
C SER A 214 23.87 -2.65 -3.15
N TRP A 215 22.55 -2.88 -3.18
CA TRP A 215 21.92 -3.81 -4.10
C TRP A 215 21.44 -3.10 -5.35
N VAL A 216 21.66 -3.76 -6.48
CA VAL A 216 21.07 -3.41 -7.77
C VAL A 216 19.68 -4.02 -7.84
N VAL A 217 18.64 -3.17 -7.87
CA VAL A 217 17.24 -3.59 -7.86
C VAL A 217 16.58 -3.22 -9.20
N ASP A 218 16.13 -4.21 -9.97
CA ASP A 218 15.41 -3.99 -11.23
C ASP A 218 13.93 -3.72 -10.95
N VAL A 219 13.52 -2.48 -11.14
CA VAL A 219 12.14 -2.03 -10.90
C VAL A 219 11.34 -1.88 -12.19
N THR A 220 11.86 -2.34 -13.34
CA THR A 220 11.25 -2.11 -14.66
C THR A 220 9.79 -2.55 -14.72
N ASP A 221 9.51 -3.76 -14.25
CA ASP A 221 8.16 -4.33 -14.26
C ASP A 221 7.31 -3.84 -13.07
N TYR A 222 7.97 -3.56 -11.94
CA TYR A 222 7.31 -3.13 -10.70
C TYR A 222 6.94 -1.64 -10.67
N ILE A 223 7.51 -0.80 -11.54
CA ILE A 223 7.34 0.65 -11.47
C ILE A 223 5.88 1.12 -11.56
N LYS A 224 5.01 0.32 -12.21
CA LYS A 224 3.56 0.57 -12.36
C LYS A 224 2.74 0.03 -11.19
N GLU A 225 3.32 -0.83 -10.37
CA GLU A 225 2.70 -1.45 -9.20
C GLU A 225 3.02 -0.71 -7.91
N HIS A 226 4.08 0.11 -7.90
CA HIS A 226 4.51 0.86 -6.72
C HIS A 226 3.38 1.73 -6.13
N PRO A 227 3.00 1.56 -4.85
CA PRO A 227 1.86 2.25 -4.24
C PRO A 227 1.98 3.78 -4.21
N GLY A 228 3.20 4.31 -4.16
CA GLY A 228 3.47 5.75 -4.21
C GLY A 228 3.47 6.35 -5.62
N GLY A 229 3.11 5.57 -6.64
CA GLY A 229 3.15 5.98 -8.03
C GLY A 229 4.53 5.81 -8.67
N SER A 230 4.56 5.83 -10.01
CA SER A 230 5.77 5.62 -10.80
C SER A 230 6.77 6.79 -10.71
N VAL A 231 6.28 8.00 -10.44
CA VAL A 231 7.10 9.23 -10.37
C VAL A 231 8.11 9.15 -9.24
N VAL A 232 7.70 8.63 -8.07
CA VAL A 232 8.58 8.49 -6.90
C VAL A 232 9.78 7.62 -7.21
N LEU A 233 9.56 6.47 -7.87
CA LEU A 233 10.65 5.60 -8.30
C LEU A 233 11.49 6.23 -9.40
N ARG A 234 10.87 6.92 -10.38
CA ARG A 234 11.59 7.62 -11.45
C ARG A 234 12.60 8.66 -10.94
N ASN A 235 12.25 9.36 -9.86
CA ASN A 235 13.13 10.35 -9.23
C ASN A 235 14.34 9.73 -8.52
N HIS A 236 14.29 8.43 -8.22
CA HIS A 236 15.36 7.68 -7.55
C HIS A 236 16.00 6.63 -8.46
N LEU A 237 15.73 6.69 -9.77
CA LEU A 237 16.43 5.83 -10.72
C LEU A 237 17.91 6.16 -10.73
N TYR A 238 18.71 5.11 -10.85
CA TYR A 238 20.13 5.28 -11.11
C TYR A 238 20.32 6.09 -12.38
N SER A 239 21.08 7.18 -12.27
CA SER A 239 21.50 7.99 -13.39
C SER A 239 23.02 8.07 -13.37
N PRO A 240 23.71 7.66 -14.45
CA PRO A 240 25.14 7.88 -14.57
C PRO A 240 25.37 9.40 -14.60
N LYS A 241 25.93 9.96 -13.53
CA LYS A 241 26.38 11.36 -13.54
C LYS A 241 27.81 11.37 -14.07
N PRO A 242 28.16 12.22 -15.05
CA PRO A 242 29.54 12.36 -15.45
C PRO A 242 30.36 12.83 -14.25
N HIS A 243 31.44 12.12 -13.94
CA HIS A 243 32.45 12.54 -12.96
C HIS A 243 32.86 13.99 -13.26
N PRO A 244 32.58 14.98 -12.39
CA PRO A 244 33.16 16.29 -12.52
C PRO A 244 34.65 16.13 -12.22
N ALA A 245 35.51 16.40 -13.20
CA ALA A 245 36.96 16.21 -13.11
C ALA A 245 37.66 17.05 -12.02
N ASN A 246 36.93 17.80 -11.17
CA ASN A 246 37.46 18.66 -10.11
C ASN A 246 36.43 19.00 -9.01
N SER A 247 35.61 18.05 -8.54
CA SER A 247 34.80 18.26 -7.33
C SER A 247 35.31 17.44 -6.16
N THR A 248 35.89 18.10 -5.17
CA THR A 248 36.26 17.58 -3.83
C THR A 248 35.05 17.19 -2.97
N ASN A 249 33.85 17.12 -3.53
CA ASN A 249 32.65 16.66 -2.85
C ASN A 249 32.26 15.30 -3.40
N GLN A 250 32.33 14.31 -2.52
CA GLN A 250 32.02 12.90 -2.71
C GLN A 250 30.88 12.67 -3.72
N ASN A 251 31.14 11.78 -4.68
CA ASN A 251 30.16 11.22 -5.60
C ASN A 251 28.97 10.64 -4.82
N PHE A 252 27.87 11.37 -4.70
CA PHE A 252 26.61 10.76 -4.34
C PHE A 252 26.06 10.08 -5.60
N LEU A 253 26.41 8.80 -5.76
CA LEU A 253 25.57 7.85 -6.49
C LEU A 253 24.12 8.10 -6.04
N ALA A 254 23.18 8.16 -6.97
CA ALA A 254 21.77 8.33 -6.64
C ALA A 254 21.28 7.05 -5.96
N ASP A 255 21.51 6.98 -4.65
CA ASP A 255 21.17 5.87 -3.77
C ASP A 255 19.81 6.15 -3.11
N ALA A 256 18.86 5.25 -3.31
CA ALA A 256 17.54 5.35 -2.75
C ALA A 256 17.46 4.79 -1.32
N THR A 257 18.57 4.28 -0.76
CA THR A 257 18.64 3.74 0.60
C THR A 257 18.02 4.67 1.64
N TRP A 258 18.40 5.95 1.64
CA TRP A 258 17.83 6.93 2.56
C TRP A 258 16.32 7.05 2.40
N ALA A 259 15.83 7.15 1.15
CA ALA A 259 14.40 7.27 0.87
C ALA A 259 13.62 6.01 1.27
N PHE A 260 14.23 4.84 1.12
CA PHE A 260 13.66 3.53 1.40
C PHE A 260 13.63 3.18 2.89
N ASN A 261 14.66 3.55 3.64
CA ASN A 261 14.83 3.22 5.06
C ASN A 261 14.35 4.33 6.01
N GLY A 262 13.35 5.11 5.61
CA GLY A 262 12.65 6.04 6.51
C GLY A 262 12.93 7.52 6.32
N GLY A 263 13.82 7.90 5.39
CA GLY A 263 14.01 9.29 4.99
C GLY A 263 12.80 9.86 4.26
N MET A 264 12.16 9.04 3.41
CA MET A 264 10.90 9.39 2.76
C MET A 264 9.75 8.51 3.23
N ASN A 265 9.92 7.19 3.16
CA ASN A 265 8.95 6.22 3.67
C ASN A 265 9.67 5.15 4.48
N GLN A 266 9.16 4.83 5.66
CA GLN A 266 9.56 3.62 6.38
C GLN A 266 8.80 2.45 5.76
N HIS A 267 9.42 1.78 4.79
CA HIS A 267 8.79 0.65 4.11
C HIS A 267 8.46 -0.47 5.08
N THR A 268 7.35 -1.17 4.86
CA THR A 268 6.95 -2.33 5.65
C THR A 268 7.86 -3.51 5.40
N ARG A 269 7.85 -4.50 6.30
CA ARG A 269 8.53 -5.80 6.11
C ARG A 269 8.18 -6.46 4.77
N THR A 270 6.91 -6.45 4.38
CA THR A 270 6.47 -6.99 3.09
C THR A 270 7.08 -6.24 1.91
N ALA A 271 7.16 -4.91 1.99
CA ALA A 271 7.80 -4.10 0.95
C ALA A 271 9.32 -4.34 0.89
N ARG A 272 9.99 -4.54 2.03
CA ARG A 272 11.40 -4.97 2.08
C ARG A 272 11.60 -6.32 1.41
N ALA A 273 10.80 -7.33 1.74
CA ALA A 273 10.88 -8.65 1.11
C ALA A 273 10.62 -8.60 -0.40
N ARG A 274 9.65 -7.78 -0.86
CA ARG A 274 9.42 -7.53 -2.28
C ARG A 274 10.64 -6.89 -2.95
N MET A 275 11.26 -5.89 -2.33
CA MET A 275 12.51 -5.30 -2.83
C MET A 275 13.61 -6.36 -2.97
N ARG A 276 13.76 -7.29 -2.01
CA ARG A 276 14.74 -8.39 -2.11
C ARG A 276 14.50 -9.28 -3.32
N SER A 277 13.25 -9.62 -3.60
CA SER A 277 12.89 -10.44 -4.77
C SER A 277 13.18 -9.76 -6.13
N LEU A 278 13.44 -8.45 -6.12
CA LEU A 278 13.79 -7.67 -7.32
C LEU A 278 15.31 -7.40 -7.43
N ARG A 279 16.13 -7.91 -6.49
CA ARG A 279 17.58 -7.79 -6.53
C ARG A 279 18.15 -8.64 -7.66
N ILE A 280 19.10 -8.08 -8.40
CA ILE A 280 19.78 -8.78 -9.50
C ILE A 280 21.28 -8.96 -9.26
N ALA A 281 21.92 -8.03 -8.54
CA ALA A 281 23.35 -8.04 -8.28
C ALA A 281 23.68 -7.17 -7.06
N ARG A 282 24.90 -7.33 -6.53
CA ARG A 282 25.45 -6.45 -5.50
C ARG A 282 26.47 -5.51 -6.14
N LEU A 283 26.33 -4.20 -5.93
CA LEU A 283 27.26 -3.21 -6.47
C LEU A 283 28.51 -3.14 -5.57
N ILE A 284 29.69 -3.37 -6.15
CA ILE A 284 30.97 -3.07 -5.50
C ILE A 284 31.33 -1.64 -5.88
N VAL A 285 31.44 -0.77 -4.87
CA VAL A 285 32.03 0.56 -5.05
C VAL A 285 33.49 0.45 -4.68
N ASP A 286 34.39 0.62 -5.65
CA ASP A 286 35.84 0.60 -5.41
C ASP A 286 36.20 1.66 -4.35
N GLN A 287 36.59 1.22 -3.15
CA GLN A 287 37.04 2.09 -2.07
C GLN A 287 38.47 2.63 -2.27
N ASN A 288 39.09 2.38 -3.43
CA ASN A 288 40.51 2.67 -3.69
C ASN A 288 40.78 4.04 -4.36
N ASN A 289 39.82 4.97 -4.35
CA ASN A 289 40.04 6.36 -4.78
C ASN A 289 39.69 7.38 -3.68
N CYS A 290 40.19 7.13 -2.46
CA CYS A 290 40.38 8.15 -1.42
C CYS A 290 41.88 8.42 -1.24
#